data_AF-H6NAQ7-F1
#
_entry.id   AF-H6NAQ7-F1
#
_cell.length_a   1.000
_cell.length_b   1.000
_cell.length_c   1.000
_cell.angle_alpha   90.00
_cell.angle_beta   90.00
_cell.angle_gamma   90.00
#
_symmetry.space_group_name_H-M   'P 1'
#
loop_
_entity.id
_entity.type
_entity.pdbx_description
1 polymer ?
#
loop_
_entity_poly.entity_id
_entity_poly.type
_entity_poly.pdbx_seq_one_letter_code
_entity_poly.pdbx_strand_id
1 'polypeptide(L)'
;MSKKLTQKQKNWWLISHLLFTAMWIGGGFTQIVMIVLIHLTSSGEFLHAAHSFMHIFDLALIIPGALGVVITGIVLSVEHIGG
;
A
#
# COMPACT_ATOMS: atom_id res chain seq x y z
N MET A 1 28.13 3.69 -17.42
CA MET A 1 27.22 3.55 -18.59
C MET A 1 25.84 3.15 -18.05
N SER A 2 24.99 4.13 -17.72
CA SER A 2 23.65 3.85 -17.18
C SER A 2 22.77 3.31 -18.32
N LYS A 3 22.40 2.03 -18.27
CA LYS A 3 21.50 1.43 -19.26
C LYS A 3 20.10 2.02 -19.05
N LYS A 4 19.66 2.89 -19.96
CA LYS A 4 18.27 3.40 -19.98
C LYS A 4 17.31 2.22 -20.00
N LEU A 5 16.32 2.21 -19.11
CA LEU A 5 15.27 1.19 -19.11
C LEU A 5 14.47 1.25 -20.41
N THR A 6 14.22 0.09 -21.01
CA THR A 6 13.36 -0.03 -22.20
C THR A 6 11.93 0.38 -21.84
N GLN A 7 11.17 0.95 -22.78
CA GLN A 7 9.78 1.39 -22.54
C GLN A 7 8.87 0.31 -21.92
N LYS A 8 9.09 -0.97 -22.27
CA LYS A 8 8.41 -2.10 -21.64
C LYS A 8 8.69 -2.22 -20.13
N GLN A 9 9.91 -1.95 -19.70
CA GLN A 9 10.29 -2.00 -18.29
C GLN A 9 9.67 -0.83 -17.51
N LYS A 10 9.63 0.37 -18.10
CA LYS A 10 8.95 1.54 -17.49
C LYS A 10 7.48 1.27 -17.24
N ASN A 11 6.76 0.69 -18.21
CA ASN A 11 5.35 0.30 -18.02
C ASN A 11 5.18 -0.73 -16.90
N TRP A 12 6.10 -1.69 -16.76
CA TRP A 12 6.02 -2.72 -15.72
C TRP A 12 6.25 -2.15 -14.32
N TRP A 13 7.17 -1.21 -14.17
CA TRP A 13 7.38 -0.45 -12.93
C TRP A 13 6.15 0.39 -12.57
N LEU A 14 5.51 1.00 -13.56
CA LEU A 14 4.31 1.82 -13.36
C LEU A 14 3.11 0.97 -12.94
N ILE A 15 2.92 -0.21 -13.54
CA ILE A 15 1.91 -1.18 -13.09
C ILE A 15 2.18 -1.61 -11.64
N SER A 16 3.43 -1.95 -11.32
CA SER A 16 3.82 -2.35 -9.97
C SER A 16 3.53 -1.23 -8.95
N HIS A 17 3.86 0.01 -9.28
CA HIS A 17 3.55 1.19 -8.46
C HIS A 17 2.05 1.33 -8.22
N LEU A 18 1.22 1.16 -9.26
CA LEU A 18 -0.23 1.21 -9.14
C LEU A 18 -0.77 0.11 -8.22
N LEU A 19 -0.23 -1.12 -8.33
CA LEU A 19 -0.63 -2.24 -7.47
C LEU A 19 -0.29 -1.97 -6.00
N PHE A 20 0.91 -1.47 -5.70
CA PHE A 20 1.28 -1.09 -4.33
C PHE A 20 0.44 0.07 -3.81
N THR A 21 0.11 1.04 -4.66
CA THR A 21 -0.77 2.17 -4.31
C THR A 21 -2.17 1.69 -3.99
N ALA A 22 -2.72 0.79 -4.79
CA ALA A 22 -4.03 0.19 -4.56
C ALA A 22 -4.05 -0.64 -3.26
N MET A 23 -2.99 -1.40 -2.96
CA MET A 23 -2.87 -2.13 -1.70
C MET A 23 -2.82 -1.18 -0.48
N TRP A 24 -2.06 -0.09 -0.58
CA TRP A 24 -1.94 0.87 0.51
C TRP A 24 -3.26 1.62 0.76
N ILE A 25 -3.88 2.17 -0.29
CA ILE A 25 -5.15 2.90 -0.19
C ILE A 25 -6.28 1.95 0.21
N GLY A 26 -6.35 0.76 -0.39
CA GLY A 26 -7.35 -0.25 -0.07
C GLY A 26 -7.25 -0.71 1.38
N GLY A 27 -6.04 -0.99 1.86
CA GLY A 27 -5.79 -1.32 3.27
C GLY A 27 -6.21 -0.19 4.21
N GLY A 28 -5.85 1.05 3.88
CA GLY A 28 -6.28 2.24 4.65
C GLY A 28 -7.79 2.41 4.68
N PHE A 29 -8.48 2.14 3.58
CA PHE A 29 -9.94 2.16 3.53
C PHE A 29 -10.55 1.07 4.44
N THR A 30 -10.00 -0.14 4.43
CA THR A 30 -10.45 -1.21 5.35
C THR A 30 -10.28 -0.83 6.82
N GLN A 31 -9.18 -0.16 7.18
CA GLN A 31 -8.98 0.37 8.54
C GLN A 31 -10.08 1.36 8.95
N ILE A 32 -10.41 2.32 8.07
CA ILE A 32 -11.47 3.30 8.33
C ILE A 32 -12.81 2.59 8.55
N VAL A 33 -13.14 1.62 7.71
CA VAL A 33 -14.38 0.83 7.86
C VAL A 33 -14.38 0.08 9.20
N MET A 34 -13.27 -0.55 9.59
CA MET A 34 -13.18 -1.25 10.88
C MET A 34 -13.33 -0.32 12.07
N ILE A 35 -12.73 0.87 12.05
CA ILE A 35 -12.88 1.87 13.11
C ILE A 35 -14.35 2.29 13.26
N VAL A 36 -15.07 2.48 12.14
CA VAL A 36 -16.50 2.79 12.17
C VAL A 36 -17.30 1.62 12.76
N LEU A 37 -17.02 0.38 12.36
CA LEU A 37 -17.71 -0.80 12.89
C LEU A 37 -17.47 -1.02 14.38
N ILE A 38 -16.25 -0.77 14.84
CA ILE A 38 -15.89 -0.77 16.26
C ILE A 38 -16.70 0.28 17.02
N HIS A 39 -16.81 1.51 16.49
CA HIS A 39 -17.57 2.57 17.14
C HIS A 39 -19.07 2.23 17.27
N LEU A 40 -19.62 1.50 16.30
CA LEU A 40 -21.01 1.07 16.30
C LEU A 40 -21.29 -0.15 17.19
N THR A 41 -20.27 -0.84 17.69
CA THR A 41 -20.39 -2.11 18.42
C THR A 41 -19.80 -1.99 19.83
N SER A 42 -20.59 -2.25 20.88
CA SER A 42 -20.15 -2.13 22.29
C SER A 42 -19.68 -3.43 22.95
N SER A 43 -19.36 -4.49 22.18
CA SER A 43 -18.84 -5.74 22.75
C SER A 43 -17.31 -5.73 22.86
N GLY A 44 -16.80 -5.96 24.06
CA GLY A 44 -15.35 -5.97 24.34
C GLY A 44 -14.58 -7.05 23.57
N GLU A 45 -15.19 -8.21 23.32
CA GLU A 45 -14.57 -9.27 22.51
C GLU A 45 -14.41 -8.87 21.03
N PHE A 46 -15.39 -8.14 20.47
CA PHE A 46 -15.32 -7.64 19.10
C PHE A 46 -14.24 -6.58 18.96
N LEU A 47 -14.09 -5.70 19.96
CA LEU A 47 -13.04 -4.69 19.97
C LEU A 47 -11.65 -5.34 19.91
N HIS A 48 -11.41 -6.38 20.70
CA HIS A 48 -10.13 -7.08 20.71
C HIS A 48 -9.85 -7.78 19.38
N ALA A 49 -10.84 -8.51 18.85
CA ALA A 49 -10.72 -9.20 17.57
C ALA A 49 -10.48 -8.20 16.42
N ALA A 50 -11.22 -7.09 16.38
CA ALA A 50 -11.08 -6.07 15.36
C ALA A 50 -9.71 -5.39 15.43
N HIS A 51 -9.20 -5.07 16.62
CA HIS A 51 -7.83 -4.55 16.78
C HIS A 51 -6.76 -5.53 16.29
N SER A 52 -6.91 -6.83 16.58
CA SER A 52 -5.99 -7.85 16.07
C SER A 52 -6.03 -7.94 14.55
N PHE A 53 -7.22 -7.89 13.94
CA PHE A 53 -7.36 -7.88 12.48
C PHE A 53 -6.76 -6.63 11.85
N MET A 54 -7.03 -5.46 12.43
CA MET A 54 -6.44 -4.20 11.99
C MET A 54 -4.91 -4.26 12.05
N HIS A 55 -4.33 -4.81 13.11
CA HIS A 55 -2.87 -4.94 13.21
C HIS A 55 -2.26 -5.86 12.14
N ILE A 56 -2.92 -6.99 11.85
CA ILE A 56 -2.49 -7.91 10.80
C ILE A 56 -2.59 -7.25 9.41
N PHE A 57 -3.67 -6.51 9.15
CA PHE A 57 -3.84 -5.75 7.91
C PHE A 57 -2.76 -4.69 7.72
N ASP A 58 -2.38 -3.99 8.79
CA ASP A 58 -1.30 -3.01 8.74
C ASP A 58 0.02 -3.66 8.33
N LEU A 59 0.38 -4.77 8.98
CA LEU A 59 1.62 -5.50 8.71
C LEU A 59 1.64 -6.16 7.33
N ALA A 60 0.51 -6.71 6.88
CA ALA A 60 0.45 -7.51 5.65
C ALA A 60 0.17 -6.69 4.38
N LEU A 61 -0.54 -5.56 4.49
CA LEU A 61 -0.98 -4.77 3.33
C LEU A 61 -0.47 -3.33 3.36
N ILE A 62 -0.71 -2.59 4.45
CA ILE A 62 -0.44 -1.15 4.48
C ILE A 62 1.06 -0.86 4.48
N ILE A 63 1.82 -1.48 5.39
CA ILE A 63 3.28 -1.29 5.46
C ILE A 63 3.98 -1.74 4.17
N PRO A 64 3.79 -2.97 3.65
CA PRO A 64 4.44 -3.38 2.42
C PRO A 64 3.92 -2.61 1.20
N GLY A 65 2.65 -2.22 1.18
CA GLY A 65 2.09 -1.34 0.16
C GLY A 65 2.78 0.02 0.14
N ALA A 66 2.88 0.70 1.29
CA ALA A 66 3.54 1.99 1.42
C ALA A 66 5.01 1.93 1.02
N LEU A 67 5.75 0.93 1.50
CA LEU A 67 7.16 0.72 1.12
C LEU A 67 7.29 0.47 -0.39
N GLY A 68 6.42 -0.35 -0.96
CA GLY A 68 6.38 -0.63 -2.40
C GLY A 68 6.11 0.62 -3.23
N VAL A 69 5.17 1.48 -2.81
CA VAL A 69 4.88 2.77 -3.45
C VAL A 69 6.09 3.68 -3.43
N VAL A 70 6.75 3.82 -2.28
CA VAL A 70 7.93 4.68 -2.14
C VAL A 70 9.08 4.18 -3.02
N ILE A 71 9.40 2.89 -2.96
CA ILE A 71 10.49 2.30 -3.76
C ILE A 71 10.20 2.47 -5.25
N THR A 72 9.02 2.07 -5.71
CA THR A 72 8.66 2.16 -7.13
C THR A 72 8.54 3.61 -7.60
N GLY A 73 8.06 4.52 -6.76
CA GLY A 73 7.96 5.95 -7.05
C GLY A 73 9.34 6.61 -7.18
N ILE A 74 10.30 6.26 -6.33
CA ILE A 74 11.69 6.72 -6.44
C ILE A 74 12.31 6.20 -7.75
N VAL A 75 12.17 4.91 -8.05
CA VAL A 75 12.68 4.32 -9.29
C VAL A 75 12.12 5.03 -10.52
N LEU A 76 10.80 5.25 -10.57
CA LEU A 76 10.15 5.96 -11.67
C LEU A 76 10.60 7.42 -11.77
N SER A 77 10.81 8.11 -10.63
CA SER A 77 11.24 9.51 -10.60
C SER A 77 12.67 9.67 -11.11
N VAL A 78 13.61 8.82 -10.67
CA VAL A 78 15.01 8.85 -11.15
C VAL A 78 15.07 8.55 -12.65
N GLU A 79 14.25 7.63 -13.15
CA GLU A 79 14.13 7.30 -14.58
C GLU A 79 13.48 8.40 -15.43
N HIS A 80 12.70 9.29 -14.81
CA HIS A 80 12.09 10.43 -15.48
C HIS A 80 13.02 11.64 -15.50
N ILE A 81 13.76 11.89 -14.41
CA ILE A 81 14.72 13.00 -14.27
C ILE A 81 16.01 12.74 -15.06
N GLY A 82 16.41 11.48 -15.25
CA GLY A 82 17.57 11.08 -16.07
C GLY A 82 17.30 10.98 -17.59
N GLY A 83 16.18 11.55 -18.07
CA GLY A 83 15.71 11.53 -19.45
C GLY A 83 16.57 12.33 -20.41
#